data_AF-A0A352UG25-F1
#
_entry.id   AF-A0A352UG25-F1
#
_cell.length_a   1.000
_cell.length_b   1.000
_cell.length_c   1.000
_cell.angle_alpha   90.00
_cell.angle_beta   90.00
_cell.angle_gamma   90.00
#
_symmetry.space_group_name_H-M   'P 1'
#
loop_
_entity.id
_entity.type
_entity.pdbx_description
1 polymer ?
#
loop_
_entity_poly.entity_id
_entity_poly.type
_entity_poly.pdbx_seq_one_letter_code
_entity_poly.pdbx_strand_id
1 'polypeptide(L)'
;MPDSLATVTKIQMDIEDCLRSVGEVFRAFRDQDSTCISYGVLSSDRRWFVKHSNHPRGLASLERVYNLNMNVRHAALPRLSNRFETANGVALV
;
A
#
# COMPACT_ATOMS: atom_id res chain seq x y z
N MET A 1 -7.36 -11.82 12.17
CA MET A 1 -6.65 -10.60 11.73
C MET A 1 -6.36 -10.79 10.25
N PRO A 2 -6.37 -9.79 9.36
CA PRO A 2 -6.13 -10.03 7.94
C PRO A 2 -4.77 -10.72 7.78
N ASP A 3 -4.80 -11.98 7.34
CA ASP A 3 -3.72 -12.96 7.53
C ASP A 3 -2.45 -12.72 6.68
N SER A 4 -2.36 -11.64 5.92
CA SER A 4 -1.13 -11.11 5.33
C SER A 4 -1.46 -9.85 4.52
N LEU A 5 -0.54 -8.89 4.45
CA LEU A 5 -0.63 -7.79 3.46
C LEU A 5 -0.75 -8.30 2.02
N ALA A 6 -0.33 -9.54 1.76
CA ALA A 6 -0.42 -10.18 0.46
C ALA A 6 -1.85 -10.63 0.06
N THR A 7 -2.77 -10.80 1.01
CA THR A 7 -4.09 -11.43 0.74
C THR A 7 -5.29 -10.59 1.17
N VAL A 8 -5.08 -9.54 1.98
CA VAL A 8 -6.17 -8.63 2.38
C VAL A 8 -6.81 -7.98 1.14
N THR A 9 -8.14 -7.91 1.09
CA THR A 9 -8.87 -7.29 -0.03
C THR A 9 -9.58 -6.00 0.37
N LYS A 10 -9.95 -5.87 1.64
CA LYS A 10 -10.61 -4.69 2.19
C LYS A 10 -10.37 -4.55 3.69
N ILE A 11 -10.24 -3.31 4.15
CA ILE A 11 -10.21 -2.95 5.57
C ILE A 11 -11.24 -1.85 5.87
N GLN A 12 -11.82 -1.89 7.07
CA GLN A 12 -12.76 -0.88 7.58
C GLN A 12 -12.10 0.08 8.58
N MET A 13 -10.94 -0.29 9.14
CA MET A 13 -10.17 0.52 10.07
C MET A 13 -9.21 1.47 9.34
N ASP A 14 -8.60 2.39 10.10
CA ASP A 14 -7.52 3.22 9.60
C ASP A 14 -6.37 2.35 9.06
N ILE A 15 -5.73 2.82 7.99
CA ILE A 15 -4.66 2.08 7.34
C ILE A 15 -3.48 1.87 8.29
N GLU A 16 -3.10 2.86 9.07
CA GLU A 16 -1.94 2.77 9.95
C GLU A 16 -2.19 1.81 11.12
N ASP A 17 -3.41 1.83 11.68
CA ASP A 17 -3.84 0.85 12.68
C ASP A 17 -3.83 -0.57 12.10
N CYS A 18 -4.31 -0.75 10.87
CA CYS A 18 -4.20 -2.04 10.18
C CYS A 18 -2.73 -2.47 10.02
N LEU A 19 -1.86 -1.59 9.54
CA LEU A 19 -0.44 -1.92 9.32
C LEU A 19 0.26 -2.28 10.63
N ARG A 20 -0.02 -1.55 11.73
CA ARG A 20 0.50 -1.84 13.07
C ARG A 20 -0.03 -3.16 13.63
N SER A 21 -1.26 -3.57 13.27
CA SER A 21 -1.79 -4.88 13.64
C SER A 21 -1.12 -6.05 12.91
N VAL A 22 -0.54 -5.79 11.73
CA VAL A 22 0.14 -6.81 10.91
C VAL A 22 1.64 -6.87 11.20
N GLY A 23 2.27 -5.77 11.61
CA GLY A 23 3.69 -5.74 11.94
C GLY A 23 4.19 -4.36 12.37
N GLU A 24 5.50 -4.18 12.41
CA GLU A 24 6.11 -2.91 12.81
C GLU A 24 6.12 -1.92 11.64
N VAL A 25 5.47 -0.77 11.80
CA VAL A 25 5.61 0.37 10.88
C VAL A 25 6.89 1.14 11.21
N PHE A 26 8.02 0.73 10.65
CA PHE A 26 9.33 1.33 10.95
C PHE A 26 9.59 2.65 10.21
N ARG A 27 8.77 2.97 9.19
CA ARG A 27 8.89 4.22 8.43
C ARG A 27 7.56 4.67 7.83
N ALA A 28 7.30 5.97 7.84
CA ALA A 28 6.22 6.60 7.08
C ALA A 28 6.74 7.86 6.35
N PHE A 29 6.33 8.05 5.11
CA PHE A 29 6.60 9.23 4.29
C PHE A 29 5.26 9.90 3.97
N ARG A 30 4.99 11.04 4.62
CA ARG A 30 3.69 11.73 4.57
C ARG A 30 3.73 13.01 3.72
N ASP A 31 4.87 13.69 3.73
CA ASP A 31 5.07 14.94 2.99
C ASP A 31 5.58 14.62 1.59
N GLN A 32 4.67 14.25 0.70
CA GLN A 32 4.97 13.89 -0.69
C GLN A 32 4.01 14.63 -1.63
N ASP A 33 4.54 15.12 -2.75
CA ASP A 33 3.76 15.89 -3.76
C ASP A 33 2.59 15.11 -4.37
N SER A 34 2.60 13.79 -4.24
CA SER A 34 1.60 12.87 -4.79
C SER A 34 0.35 12.70 -3.93
N THR A 35 0.25 13.38 -2.77
CA THR A 35 -0.82 13.20 -1.77
C THR A 35 -1.02 11.74 -1.34
N CYS A 36 0.02 10.91 -1.49
CA CYS A 36 0.06 9.54 -1.03
C CYS A 36 0.94 9.46 0.21
N ILE A 37 0.56 8.59 1.14
CA ILE A 37 1.42 8.19 2.24
C ILE A 37 2.09 6.88 1.85
N SER A 38 3.39 6.76 2.10
CA SER A 38 4.13 5.51 1.89
C SER A 38 4.65 4.99 3.22
N TYR A 39 4.51 3.69 3.46
CA TYR A 39 4.88 3.03 4.69
C TYR A 39 5.89 1.92 4.42
N GLY A 40 6.89 1.79 5.30
CA GLY A 40 7.69 0.58 5.45
C GLY A 40 7.15 -0.23 6.61
N VAL A 41 6.81 -1.51 6.37
CA VAL A 41 6.26 -2.42 7.38
C VAL A 41 7.12 -3.68 7.47
N LEU A 42 7.57 -4.04 8.67
CA LEU A 42 8.29 -5.29 8.94
C LEU A 42 7.30 -6.30 9.54
N SER A 43 7.06 -7.41 8.85
CA SER A 43 6.15 -8.47 9.28
C SER A 43 6.69 -9.83 8.84
N SER A 44 6.78 -10.79 9.77
CA SER A 44 7.31 -12.15 9.54
C SER A 44 8.68 -12.16 8.83
N ASP A 45 9.63 -11.38 9.35
CA ASP A 45 11.00 -11.19 8.80
C ASP A 45 11.05 -10.64 7.35
N ARG A 46 9.92 -10.16 6.83
CA ARG A 46 9.82 -9.56 5.51
C ARG A 46 9.48 -8.07 5.62
N ARG A 47 10.17 -7.26 4.82
CA ARG A 47 9.85 -5.85 4.65
C ARG A 47 8.87 -5.66 3.50
N TRP A 48 7.85 -4.88 3.77
CA TRP A 48 6.80 -4.49 2.85
C TRP A 48 6.83 -2.99 2.63
N PHE A 49 6.51 -2.57 1.41
CA PHE A 49 6.26 -1.19 1.07
C PHE A 49 4.78 -1.05 0.78
N VAL A 50 4.09 -0.18 1.51
CA VAL A 50 2.65 0.05 1.31
C VAL A 50 2.45 1.50 0.92
N LYS A 51 1.73 1.74 -0.16
CA LYS A 51 1.38 3.09 -0.62
C LYS A 51 -0.13 3.29 -0.58
N HIS A 52 -0.59 4.31 0.13
CA HIS A 52 -2.01 4.59 0.34
C HIS A 52 -2.36 6.03 0.01
N SER A 53 -3.61 6.25 -0.42
CA SER A 53 -4.21 7.58 -0.46
C SER A 53 -5.73 7.48 -0.38
N ASN A 54 -6.34 8.50 0.23
CA ASN A 54 -7.78 8.81 0.17
C ASN A 54 -8.07 10.10 -0.62
N HIS A 55 -7.05 10.75 -1.16
CA HIS A 55 -7.17 12.02 -1.86
C HIS A 55 -7.35 11.78 -3.37
N PRO A 56 -8.24 12.48 -4.10
CA PRO A 56 -8.51 12.23 -5.52
C PRO A 56 -7.26 12.20 -6.41
N ARG A 57 -6.33 13.15 -6.21
CA ARG A 57 -5.04 13.19 -6.92
C ARG A 57 -4.18 11.96 -6.64
N GLY A 58 -4.15 11.51 -5.39
CA GLY A 58 -3.37 10.34 -4.97
C GLY A 58 -3.99 9.05 -5.49
N LEU A 59 -5.32 8.92 -5.45
CA LEU A 59 -6.04 7.80 -6.05
C LEU A 59 -5.75 7.67 -7.55
N ALA A 60 -5.81 8.78 -8.30
CA ALA A 60 -5.43 8.78 -9.71
C ALA A 60 -3.96 8.39 -9.94
N SER A 61 -3.07 8.74 -9.00
CA SER A 61 -1.66 8.33 -9.03
C SER A 61 -1.49 6.82 -8.79
N LEU A 62 -2.16 6.27 -7.78
CA LEU A 62 -2.15 4.84 -7.47
C LEU A 62 -2.72 4.03 -8.63
N GLU A 63 -3.79 4.49 -9.27
CA GLU A 63 -4.39 3.83 -10.42
C GLU A 63 -3.41 3.73 -11.60
N ARG A 64 -2.62 4.79 -11.88
CA ARG A 64 -1.56 4.72 -12.91
C ARG A 64 -0.47 3.71 -12.55
N VAL A 65 -0.05 3.67 -11.28
CA VAL A 65 0.95 2.70 -10.80
C VAL A 65 0.42 1.28 -10.93
N TYR A 66 -0.83 1.04 -10.54
CA TYR A 66 -1.49 -0.26 -10.69
C TYR A 66 -1.52 -0.69 -12.15
N ASN A 67 -2.02 0.17 -13.04
CA ASN A 67 -2.10 -0.13 -14.47
C ASN A 67 -0.73 -0.37 -15.10
N LEU A 68 0.30 0.40 -14.73
CA LEU A 68 1.67 0.15 -15.16
C LEU A 68 2.14 -1.24 -14.71
N ASN A 69 1.93 -1.61 -13.44
CA ASN A 69 2.42 -2.88 -12.90
C ASN A 69 1.74 -4.10 -13.54
N MET A 70 0.45 -3.98 -13.87
CA MET A 70 -0.32 -5.04 -14.51
C MET A 70 0.08 -5.25 -15.98
N ASN A 71 0.40 -4.17 -16.69
CA ASN A 71 0.67 -4.21 -18.13
C ASN A 71 2.17 -4.35 -18.46
N VAL A 72 3.07 -3.95 -17.56
CA VAL A 72 4.52 -3.98 -17.79
C VAL A 72 5.20 -5.00 -16.88
N ARG A 73 5.97 -5.89 -17.50
CA ARG A 73 6.75 -6.93 -16.81
C ARG A 73 8.23 -6.74 -17.13
N HIS A 74 8.99 -6.20 -16.18
CA HIS A 74 10.43 -5.96 -16.35
C HIS A 74 11.19 -6.23 -15.05
N ALA A 75 12.38 -6.84 -15.13
CA ALA A 75 13.17 -7.24 -13.96
C ALA A 75 13.59 -6.06 -13.07
N ALA A 76 13.77 -4.87 -13.65
CA ALA A 76 14.12 -3.65 -12.92
C ALA A 76 12.92 -2.98 -12.21
N LEU A 77 11.69 -3.45 -12.41
CA LEU A 77 10.50 -2.87 -11.79
C LEU A 77 10.01 -3.76 -10.64
N PRO A 78 9.65 -3.18 -9.48
CA PRO A 78 9.06 -3.95 -8.40
C PRO A 78 7.73 -4.55 -8.82
N ARG A 79 7.37 -5.68 -8.22
CA ARG A 79 6.07 -6.31 -8.41
C ARG A 79 5.10 -5.88 -7.34
N LEU A 80 3.92 -5.47 -7.79
CA LEU A 80 2.80 -5.30 -6.90
C LEU A 80 2.42 -6.68 -6.36
N SER A 81 2.52 -6.82 -5.04
CA SER A 81 2.13 -8.02 -4.31
C SER A 81 0.64 -8.05 -4.07
N ASN A 82 0.01 -6.89 -3.81
CA ASN A 82 -1.42 -6.81 -3.56
C ASN A 82 -2.01 -5.40 -3.78
N ARG A 83 -3.33 -5.31 -3.88
CA ARG A 83 -4.13 -4.08 -3.88
C ARG A 83 -5.38 -4.31 -3.03
N PHE A 84 -5.68 -3.40 -2.11
CA PHE A 84 -6.87 -3.51 -1.28
C PHE A 84 -7.56 -2.18 -1.02
N GLU A 85 -8.86 -2.27 -0.74
CA GLU A 85 -9.70 -1.15 -0.39
C GLU A 85 -9.56 -0.78 1.09
N THR A 86 -9.56 0.51 1.37
CA THR A 86 -9.70 1.05 2.73
C THR A 86 -11.05 1.77 2.83
N ALA A 87 -11.48 2.17 4.02
CA ALA A 87 -12.75 2.88 4.19
C ALA A 87 -12.88 4.12 3.26
N ASN A 88 -11.78 4.83 3.01
CA ASN A 88 -11.78 6.10 2.29
C ASN A 88 -10.84 6.13 1.07
N GLY A 89 -10.27 5.00 0.65
CA GLY A 89 -9.23 5.01 -0.38
C GLY A 89 -8.66 3.65 -0.74
N VAL A 90 -7.47 3.63 -1.33
CA VAL A 90 -6.83 2.41 -1.84
C VAL A 90 -5.40 2.30 -1.31
N ALA A 91 -4.98 1.07 -1.01
CA ALA A 91 -3.60 0.74 -0.72
C ALA A 91 -3.02 -0.22 -1.77
N LEU A 92 -1.76 0.01 -2.13
CA LEU A 92 -0.92 -0.83 -2.98
C LEU A 92 0.23 -1.39 -2.15
N VAL A 93 0.50 -2.69 -2.28
CA VAL A 93 1.57 -3.42 -1.58
C VAL A 93 2.55 -4.01 -2.58
#